data_AF-A0A531K9F8-F1
#
_entry.id   AF-A0A531K9F8-F1
#
_cell.length_a   1.000
_cell.length_b   1.000
_cell.length_c   1.000
_cell.angle_alpha   90.00
_cell.angle_beta   90.00
_cell.angle_gamma   90.00
#
_symmetry.space_group_name_H-M   'P 1'
#
loop_
_entity.id
_entity.type
_entity.pdbx_description
1 polymer ?
#
loop_
_entity_poly.entity_id
_entity_poly.type
_entity_poly.pdbx_seq_one_letter_code
_entity_poly.pdbx_strand_id
1 'polypeptide(L)'
;SPAWPFSYEEFEPWYSRAEQLFRVRGALGEDPTEPFHSIPYAFGPVPDEPPIARARAQLKGLGLHPASLPLGVDIDAWLRDGKTGWDAFPNTGTGKVDAQSGPLTAALADRNIRLETGAHVEYLEASSDATTIAAVHY
;
A
#
# COMPACT_ATOMS: atom_id res chain seq x y z
N SER A 1 19.21 -2.84 14.89
CA SER A 1 18.77 -1.43 14.95
C SER A 1 18.12 -1.18 16.30
N PRO A 2 18.12 0.06 16.83
CA PRO A 2 17.30 0.37 17.99
C PRO A 2 15.82 0.22 17.67
N ALA A 3 15.00 0.00 18.70
CA ALA A 3 13.56 0.08 18.56
C ALA A 3 13.16 1.48 18.07
N TRP A 4 12.04 1.55 17.33
CA TRP A 4 11.44 2.83 16.98
C TRP A 4 10.96 3.54 18.25
N PRO A 5 10.94 4.89 18.27
CA PRO A 5 10.50 5.64 19.44
C PRO A 5 8.98 5.62 19.66
N PHE A 6 8.23 4.95 18.79
CA PHE A 6 6.77 4.86 18.80
C PHE A 6 6.33 3.41 18.79
N SER A 7 5.23 3.13 19.49
CA SER A 7 4.62 1.80 19.56
C SER A 7 3.84 1.46 18.29
N TYR A 8 3.41 0.20 18.14
CA TYR A 8 2.53 -0.18 17.03
C TYR A 8 1.17 0.51 17.14
N GLU A 9 0.65 0.61 18.36
CA GLU A 9 -0.65 1.20 18.69
C GLU A 9 -0.75 2.67 18.26
N GLU A 10 0.37 3.39 18.23
CA GLU A 10 0.44 4.76 17.71
C GLU A 10 0.31 4.81 16.18
N PHE A 11 0.83 3.81 15.48
CA PHE A 11 0.75 3.72 14.02
C PHE A 11 -0.51 3.04 13.51
N GLU A 12 -1.12 2.16 14.30
CA GLU A 12 -2.25 1.34 13.90
C GLU A 12 -3.37 2.14 13.20
N PRO A 13 -3.84 3.29 13.74
CA PRO A 13 -4.89 4.06 13.07
C PRO A 13 -4.45 4.62 11.70
N TRP A 14 -3.14 4.84 11.51
CA TRP A 14 -2.56 5.29 10.25
C TRP A 14 -2.35 4.14 9.28
N TYR A 15 -2.00 2.95 9.75
CA TYR A 15 -1.96 1.74 8.94
C TYR A 15 -3.34 1.41 8.38
N SER A 16 -4.37 1.35 9.23
CA SER A 16 -5.75 1.15 8.77
C SER A 16 -6.17 2.19 7.72
N ARG A 17 -5.87 3.48 7.92
CA ARG A 17 -6.16 4.53 6.92
C ARG A 17 -5.40 4.33 5.62
N ALA A 18 -4.14 3.95 5.69
CA ALA A 18 -3.33 3.66 4.51
C ALA A 18 -3.92 2.47 3.74
N GLU A 19 -4.34 1.40 4.43
CA GLU A 19 -4.97 0.24 3.81
C GLU A 19 -6.27 0.59 3.09
N GLN A 20 -7.08 1.49 3.65
CA GLN A 20 -8.26 2.02 2.95
C GLN A 20 -7.86 2.83 1.70
N LEU A 21 -6.86 3.72 1.82
CA LEU A 21 -6.40 4.58 0.73
C LEU A 21 -5.78 3.80 -0.43
N PHE A 22 -5.03 2.76 -0.11
CA PHE A 22 -4.43 1.82 -1.07
C PHE A 22 -5.37 0.68 -1.47
N ARG A 23 -6.63 0.70 -1.00
CA ARG A 23 -7.66 -0.31 -1.31
C ARG A 23 -7.14 -1.74 -1.09
N VAL A 24 -6.45 -1.95 0.02
CA VAL A 24 -5.80 -3.23 0.33
C VAL A 24 -6.83 -4.34 0.44
N ARG A 25 -6.52 -5.45 -0.23
CA ARG A 25 -7.25 -6.72 -0.22
C ARG A 25 -6.57 -7.66 0.75
N GLY A 26 -7.26 -8.11 1.79
CA GLY A 26 -6.66 -8.96 2.81
C GLY A 26 -7.68 -9.76 3.63
N ALA A 27 -7.18 -10.58 4.55
CA ALA A 27 -7.99 -11.39 5.46
C ALA A 27 -7.37 -11.39 6.86
N LEU A 28 -8.15 -10.98 7.85
CA LEU A 28 -7.74 -11.04 9.26
C LEU A 28 -7.89 -12.47 9.80
N GLY A 29 -6.99 -12.83 10.72
CA GLY A 29 -7.03 -14.10 11.44
C GLY A 29 -6.41 -15.30 10.70
N GLU A 30 -5.89 -15.11 9.48
CA GLU A 30 -5.11 -16.16 8.80
C GLU A 30 -3.65 -16.20 9.26
N ASP A 31 -3.04 -15.04 9.45
CA ASP A 31 -1.67 -14.89 9.96
C ASP A 31 -1.70 -14.77 11.49
N PRO A 32 -1.07 -15.71 12.24
CA PRO A 32 -1.01 -15.63 13.70
C PRO A 32 -0.14 -14.48 14.22
N THR A 33 0.61 -13.81 13.33
CA THR A 33 1.45 -12.65 13.63
C THR A 33 0.85 -11.33 13.15
N GLU A 34 -0.34 -11.37 12.53
CA GLU A 34 -1.07 -10.15 12.14
C GLU A 34 -1.31 -9.28 13.39
N PRO A 35 -0.89 -8.00 13.37
CA PRO A 35 -1.13 -7.11 14.48
C PRO A 35 -2.63 -6.77 14.62
N PHE A 36 -2.98 -5.96 15.62
CA PHE A 36 -4.36 -5.52 15.80
C PHE A 36 -4.79 -4.55 14.68
N HIS A 37 -6.04 -4.66 14.22
CA HIS A 37 -6.66 -3.73 13.28
C HIS A 37 -7.93 -3.13 13.89
N SER A 38 -7.99 -1.81 13.98
CA SER A 38 -9.17 -1.04 14.40
C SER A 38 -10.23 -1.00 13.31
N ILE A 39 -9.81 -1.07 12.04
CA ILE A 39 -10.68 -1.13 10.86
C ILE A 39 -10.24 -2.33 10.01
N PRO A 40 -11.16 -3.24 9.63
CA PRO A 40 -10.79 -4.35 8.76
C PRO A 40 -10.41 -3.87 7.35
N TYR A 41 -9.72 -4.72 6.60
CA TYR A 41 -9.48 -4.49 5.18
C TYR A 41 -10.78 -4.15 4.44
N ALA A 42 -10.70 -3.16 3.55
CA ALA A 42 -11.85 -2.70 2.75
C ALA A 42 -12.39 -3.78 1.79
N PHE A 43 -11.52 -4.74 1.43
CA PHE A 43 -11.80 -5.76 0.43
C PHE A 43 -11.25 -7.11 0.88
N GLY A 44 -11.93 -8.19 0.49
CA GLY A 44 -11.45 -9.56 0.72
C GLY A 44 -10.13 -9.87 0.00
N PRO A 45 -9.41 -10.92 0.42
CA PRO A 45 -8.09 -11.26 -0.11
C PRO A 45 -8.14 -11.60 -1.60
N VAL A 46 -6.99 -11.55 -2.26
CA VAL A 46 -6.86 -12.04 -3.64
C VAL A 46 -7.13 -13.55 -3.66
N PRO A 47 -8.04 -14.05 -4.50
CA PRO A 47 -8.33 -15.48 -4.56
C PRO A 47 -7.13 -16.30 -5.00
N ASP A 48 -6.93 -17.46 -4.36
CA ASP A 48 -5.92 -18.42 -4.80
C ASP A 48 -6.29 -18.99 -6.18
N GLU A 49 -5.31 -19.00 -7.09
CA GLU A 49 -5.39 -19.83 -8.29
C GLU A 49 -5.34 -21.33 -7.91
N PRO A 50 -5.87 -22.24 -8.75
CA PRO A 50 -5.94 -23.66 -8.40
C PRO A 50 -4.61 -24.29 -7.92
N PRO A 51 -3.44 -23.98 -8.51
CA PRO A 51 -2.16 -24.46 -8.00
C PRO A 51 -1.82 -23.92 -6.60
N ILE A 52 -2.13 -22.64 -6.33
CA ILE A 52 -1.89 -22.01 -5.02
C ILE A 52 -2.82 -22.59 -3.96
N ALA A 53 -4.10 -22.78 -4.27
CA ALA A 53 -5.05 -23.39 -3.36
C ALA A 53 -4.62 -24.82 -2.95
N ARG A 54 -4.10 -25.59 -3.91
CA ARG A 54 -3.51 -26.92 -3.64
C ARG A 54 -2.31 -26.82 -2.71
N ALA A 55 -1.37 -25.91 -2.99
CA ALA A 55 -0.19 -25.71 -2.14
C ALA A 55 -0.58 -25.29 -0.72
N ARG A 56 -1.53 -24.35 -0.58
CA ARG A 56 -2.07 -23.91 0.72
C ARG A 56 -2.65 -25.08 1.51
N ALA A 57 -3.46 -25.93 0.88
CA ALA A 57 -4.03 -27.11 1.53
C ALA A 57 -2.96 -28.09 2.01
N GLN A 58 -1.92 -28.34 1.21
CA GLN A 58 -0.80 -29.20 1.58
C GLN A 58 -0.01 -28.63 2.76
N LEU A 59 0.29 -27.33 2.76
CA LEU A 59 1.00 -26.64 3.84
C LEU A 59 0.19 -26.67 5.14
N LYS A 60 -1.13 -26.42 5.09
CA LYS A 60 -2.02 -26.57 6.24
C LYS A 60 -2.04 -28.01 6.77
N GLY A 61 -2.03 -29.00 5.89
CA GLY A 61 -1.93 -30.42 6.26
C GLY A 61 -0.64 -30.80 7.01
N LEU A 62 0.42 -30.01 6.85
CA LEU A 62 1.69 -30.14 7.58
C LEU A 62 1.72 -29.33 8.89
N GLY A 63 0.62 -28.65 9.24
CA GLY A 63 0.54 -27.78 10.43
C GLY A 63 1.17 -26.40 10.24
N LEU A 64 1.43 -25.97 9.00
CA LEU A 64 1.90 -24.61 8.71
C LEU A 64 0.72 -23.63 8.59
N HIS A 65 1.02 -22.33 8.69
CA HIS A 65 0.04 -21.24 8.70
C HIS A 65 0.14 -20.34 7.46
N PRO A 66 -0.14 -20.84 6.24
CA PRO A 66 -0.15 -19.98 5.05
C PRO A 66 -1.31 -18.99 5.11
N ALA A 67 -0.99 -17.70 5.01
CA ALA A 67 -1.92 -16.59 5.02
C ALA A 67 -1.96 -15.89 3.65
N SER A 68 -3.10 -15.28 3.36
CA SER A 68 -3.29 -14.42 2.18
C SER A 68 -2.55 -13.11 2.38
N LEU A 69 -1.57 -12.84 1.52
CA LEU A 69 -0.80 -11.60 1.57
C LEU A 69 -1.72 -10.39 1.32
N PRO A 70 -1.75 -9.39 2.22
CA PRO A 70 -2.46 -8.14 1.97
C PRO A 70 -1.86 -7.39 0.77
N LEU A 71 -2.69 -7.03 -0.21
CA LEU A 71 -2.23 -6.41 -1.46
C LEU A 71 -3.09 -5.21 -1.88
N GLY A 72 -2.44 -4.08 -2.18
CA GLY A 72 -3.06 -2.92 -2.84
C GLY A 72 -3.27 -3.17 -4.33
N VAL A 73 -4.35 -3.86 -4.69
CA VAL A 73 -4.62 -4.27 -6.07
C VAL A 73 -6.12 -4.17 -6.39
N ASP A 74 -6.42 -3.55 -7.52
CA ASP A 74 -7.71 -3.67 -8.18
C ASP A 74 -7.67 -4.93 -9.06
N ILE A 75 -8.09 -6.06 -8.48
CA ILE A 75 -7.95 -7.38 -9.11
C ILE A 75 -8.70 -7.48 -10.44
N ASP A 76 -9.85 -6.81 -10.57
CA ASP A 76 -10.63 -6.83 -11.81
C ASP A 76 -9.91 -6.04 -12.91
N ALA A 77 -9.31 -4.90 -12.56
CA ALA A 77 -8.45 -4.16 -13.48
C ALA A 77 -7.19 -4.93 -13.84
N TRP A 78 -6.53 -5.56 -12.87
CA TRP A 78 -5.34 -6.38 -13.08
C TRP A 78 -5.60 -7.52 -14.07
N LEU A 79 -6.70 -8.26 -13.89
CA LEU A 79 -7.02 -9.42 -14.71
C LEU A 79 -7.47 -9.08 -16.14
N ARG A 80 -7.99 -7.88 -16.40
CA ARG A 80 -8.33 -7.45 -17.77
C ARG A 80 -7.11 -7.48 -18.70
N ASP A 81 -5.92 -7.14 -18.16
CA ASP A 81 -4.66 -7.14 -18.90
C ASP A 81 -3.82 -8.41 -18.65
N GLY A 82 -4.30 -9.35 -17.82
CA GLY A 82 -3.54 -10.49 -17.31
C GLY A 82 -3.03 -11.50 -18.36
N LYS A 83 -3.48 -11.40 -19.62
CA LYS A 83 -2.99 -12.24 -20.74
C LYS A 83 -1.61 -11.83 -21.27
N THR A 84 -1.14 -10.64 -20.92
CA THR A 84 0.11 -10.09 -21.44
C THR A 84 1.34 -10.52 -20.63
N GLY A 85 1.15 -11.16 -19.47
CA GLY A 85 2.21 -11.75 -18.66
C GLY A 85 3.26 -10.73 -18.22
N TRP A 86 3.09 -10.17 -17.01
CA TRP A 86 4.05 -9.21 -16.46
C TRP A 86 4.77 -9.84 -15.28
N ASP A 87 6.09 -9.90 -15.34
CA ASP A 87 6.93 -10.23 -14.20
C ASP A 87 7.83 -9.04 -13.89
N ALA A 88 7.86 -8.63 -12.62
CA ALA A 88 8.66 -7.52 -12.07
C ALA A 88 8.59 -6.16 -12.83
N PHE A 89 7.62 -5.97 -13.73
CA PHE A 89 7.45 -4.73 -14.48
C PHE A 89 6.42 -3.81 -13.80
N PRO A 90 6.64 -2.48 -13.74
CA PRO A 90 5.64 -1.54 -13.26
C PRO A 90 4.34 -1.71 -14.06
N ASN A 91 3.22 -1.93 -13.37
CA ASN A 91 1.93 -1.95 -14.03
C ASN A 91 1.70 -0.59 -14.71
N THR A 92 1.53 -0.57 -16.03
CA THR A 92 1.25 0.64 -16.80
C THR A 92 -0.24 0.99 -16.82
N GLY A 93 -1.07 0.13 -16.24
CA GLY A 93 -2.50 0.35 -16.01
C GLY A 93 -2.81 0.84 -14.60
N THR A 94 -4.04 0.60 -14.15
CA THR A 94 -4.53 0.97 -12.81
C THR A 94 -4.80 -0.24 -11.91
N GLY A 95 -4.35 -1.44 -12.33
CA GLY A 95 -4.56 -2.68 -11.59
C GLY A 95 -3.74 -2.71 -10.29
N LYS A 96 -2.53 -2.18 -10.31
CA LYS A 96 -1.74 -1.96 -9.09
C LYS A 96 -2.18 -0.64 -8.46
N VAL A 97 -2.58 -0.67 -7.19
CA VAL A 97 -2.88 0.54 -6.44
C VAL A 97 -1.58 1.03 -5.80
N ASP A 98 -0.81 1.76 -6.59
CA ASP A 98 0.45 2.39 -6.18
C ASP A 98 0.24 3.84 -5.70
N ALA A 99 1.35 4.54 -5.41
CA ALA A 99 1.31 5.92 -4.94
C ALA A 99 0.62 6.88 -5.93
N GLN A 100 0.70 6.62 -7.24
CA GLN A 100 0.04 7.46 -8.24
C GLN A 100 -1.46 7.21 -8.27
N SER A 101 -1.86 5.95 -8.42
CA SER A 101 -3.26 5.54 -8.62
C SER A 101 -4.11 5.58 -7.34
N GLY A 102 -3.48 5.46 -6.17
CA GLY A 102 -4.14 5.63 -4.86
C GLY A 102 -4.02 7.06 -4.33
N PRO A 103 -3.03 7.34 -3.45
CA PRO A 103 -2.96 8.58 -2.68
C PRO A 103 -2.84 9.85 -3.54
N LEU A 104 -2.02 9.85 -4.59
CA LEU A 104 -1.84 11.05 -5.41
C LEU A 104 -3.12 11.39 -6.19
N THR A 105 -3.77 10.39 -6.79
CA THR A 105 -5.07 10.57 -7.46
C THR A 105 -6.13 11.09 -6.49
N ALA A 106 -6.19 10.56 -5.27
CA ALA A 106 -7.10 11.02 -4.24
C ALA A 106 -6.80 12.47 -3.79
N ALA A 107 -5.53 12.82 -3.61
CA ALA A 107 -5.11 14.17 -3.23
C ALA A 107 -5.45 15.21 -4.31
N LEU A 108 -5.23 14.89 -5.58
CA LEU A 108 -5.51 15.79 -6.70
C LEU A 108 -7.00 16.03 -6.98
N ALA A 109 -7.90 15.36 -6.26
CA ALA A 109 -9.32 15.71 -6.25
C ALA A 109 -9.59 17.03 -5.50
N ASP A 110 -8.72 17.42 -4.56
CA ASP A 110 -8.78 18.72 -3.90
C ASP A 110 -8.17 19.80 -4.79
N ARG A 111 -8.95 20.86 -5.07
CA ARG A 111 -8.53 21.99 -5.93
C ARG A 111 -7.43 22.84 -5.31
N ASN A 112 -7.18 22.71 -4.01
CA ASN A 112 -6.09 23.40 -3.32
C ASN A 112 -4.75 22.69 -3.46
N ILE A 113 -4.72 21.48 -4.04
CA ILE A 113 -3.51 20.70 -4.25
C ILE A 113 -3.11 20.78 -5.73
N ARG A 114 -1.84 21.11 -5.97
CA ARG A 114 -1.25 21.15 -7.32
C ARG A 114 -0.02 20.25 -7.37
N LEU A 115 0.08 19.44 -8.41
CA LEU A 115 1.29 18.68 -8.73
C LEU A 115 2.16 19.50 -9.68
N GLU A 116 3.42 19.70 -9.30
CA GLU A 116 4.45 20.29 -10.15
C GLU A 116 5.40 19.19 -10.60
N THR A 117 5.44 18.93 -11.91
CA THR A 117 6.29 17.89 -12.49
C THR A 117 7.52 18.52 -13.13
N GLY A 118 8.62 17.76 -13.20
CA GLY A 118 9.89 18.26 -13.73
C GLY A 118 10.64 19.24 -12.81
N ALA A 119 10.15 19.44 -11.59
CA ALA A 119 10.80 20.24 -10.55
C ALA A 119 11.94 19.44 -9.90
N HIS A 120 13.19 19.91 -10.07
CA HIS A 120 14.34 19.33 -9.40
C HIS A 120 14.76 20.24 -8.25
N VAL A 121 14.30 19.93 -7.03
CA VAL A 121 14.62 20.74 -5.84
C VAL A 121 16.13 20.75 -5.60
N GLU A 122 16.75 21.92 -5.72
CA GLU A 122 18.18 22.13 -5.48
C GLU A 122 18.47 22.38 -4.01
N TYR A 123 17.69 23.26 -3.36
CA TYR A 123 17.83 23.56 -1.94
C TYR A 123 16.56 24.15 -1.32
N LEU A 124 16.54 24.15 0.02
CA LEU A 124 15.50 24.75 0.85
C LEU A 124 16.06 25.99 1.54
N GLU A 125 15.36 27.11 1.43
CA GLU A 125 15.75 28.35 2.11
C GLU A 125 15.13 28.36 3.51
N ALA A 126 15.97 28.45 4.54
CA ALA A 126 15.50 28.63 5.90
C ALA A 126 15.12 30.10 6.16
N SER A 127 14.12 30.30 7.01
CA SER A 127 13.83 31.60 7.60
C SER A 127 15.03 32.14 8.40
N SER A 128 15.04 33.45 8.66
CA SER A 128 16.15 34.11 9.37
C SER A 128 16.40 33.59 10.78
N ASP A 129 15.38 33.04 11.45
CA ASP A 129 15.49 32.39 12.76
C ASP A 129 15.78 30.88 12.68
N ALA A 130 15.87 30.33 11.46
CA ALA A 130 16.10 28.93 11.16
C ALA A 130 15.07 27.94 11.75
N THR A 131 13.87 28.40 12.10
CA THR A 131 12.82 27.55 12.67
C THR A 131 11.87 26.98 11.63
N THR A 132 11.81 27.58 10.44
CA THR A 132 10.93 27.19 9.33
C THR A 132 11.62 27.28 7.97
N ILE A 133 11.09 26.56 6.99
CA ILE A 133 11.48 26.70 5.57
C ILE A 133 10.65 27.83 4.94
N ALA A 134 11.33 28.84 4.41
CA ALA A 134 10.72 30.01 3.78
C ALA A 134 10.44 29.80 2.29
N ALA A 135 11.28 29.04 1.59
CA ALA A 135 11.11 28.77 0.16
C ALA A 135 11.74 27.44 -0.27
N VAL A 136 11.25 26.91 -1.40
CA VAL A 136 11.81 25.75 -2.12
C VAL A 136 12.31 26.24 -3.47
N HIS A 137 13.56 25.94 -3.81
CA HIS A 137 14.18 26.36 -5.07
C HIS A 137 14.34 25.11 -5.98
N TYR A 138 13.69 25.11 -7.15
CA TYR A 138 13.58 23.95 -8.06
C TYR A 138 13.40 24.34 -9.53
#